data_AF-A0A7C7DT55-F1
#
_entry.id   AF-A0A7C7DT55-F1
#
_cell.length_a   1.000
_cell.length_b   1.000
_cell.length_c   1.000
_cell.angle_alpha   90.00
_cell.angle_beta   90.00
_cell.angle_gamma   90.00
#
_symmetry.space_group_name_H-M   'P 1'
#
loop_
_entity.id
_entity.type
_entity.pdbx_description
1 polymer ?
#
loop_
_entity_poly.entity_id
_entity_poly.type
_entity_poly.pdbx_seq_one_letter_code
_entity_poly.pdbx_strand_id
1 'polypeptide(L)'
;MKGMQLLSAMLLAGVFLLVNLRPAEAHQPYFEDEDWTPANAYRVKDPTVSTALYATLDRRNDVDYVRFTGQAGQSILIGLTIPQIEGQENFTPTFALIGSGLPTTRLPARVEAPPDAGARILRAAPGEPTSFFEPFSRTAYWERQEERFVLPADGEYWVAVWSDAGQVGRYTLVVGDREIPGGDIGFPFKLRAFWTPVPAPPEPTPRACGR
;
A
#
# COMPACT_ATOMS: atom_id res chain seq x y z
N MET A 1 30.61 -48.46 4.71
CA MET A 1 31.01 -47.04 4.54
C MET A 1 30.04 -46.28 3.61
N LYS A 2 29.83 -46.73 2.36
CA LYS A 2 28.90 -46.06 1.40
C LYS A 2 27.45 -45.90 1.90
N GLY A 3 26.89 -46.93 2.57
CA GLY A 3 25.52 -46.88 3.11
C GLY A 3 25.31 -45.85 4.23
N MET A 4 26.31 -45.66 5.09
CA MET A 4 26.27 -44.64 6.16
C MET A 4 26.32 -43.22 5.57
N GLN A 5 27.11 -43.02 4.50
CA GLN A 5 27.20 -41.73 3.79
C GLN A 5 25.90 -41.37 3.06
N LEU A 6 25.20 -42.34 2.49
CA LEU A 6 23.88 -42.15 1.87
C LEU A 6 22.81 -41.76 2.90
N LEU A 7 22.78 -42.45 4.04
CA LEU A 7 21.87 -42.12 5.15
C LEU A 7 22.14 -40.71 5.71
N SER A 8 23.41 -40.36 5.92
CA SER A 8 23.78 -39.01 6.36
C SER A 8 23.41 -37.94 5.33
N ALA A 9 23.61 -38.21 4.03
CA ALA A 9 23.24 -37.27 2.96
C ALA A 9 21.72 -37.06 2.87
N MET A 10 20.92 -38.12 3.03
CA MET A 10 19.45 -38.01 3.07
C MET A 10 18.97 -37.26 4.33
N LEU A 11 19.60 -37.50 5.48
CA LEU A 11 19.30 -36.79 6.72
C LEU A 11 19.64 -35.29 6.60
N LEU A 12 20.80 -34.96 6.03
CA LEU A 12 21.22 -33.59 5.76
C LEU A 12 20.31 -32.89 4.75
N ALA A 13 19.90 -33.58 3.67
CA ALA A 13 18.94 -33.04 2.71
C ALA A 13 17.55 -32.80 3.33
N GLY A 14 17.09 -33.72 4.19
CA GLY A 14 15.85 -33.57 4.95
C GLY A 14 15.89 -32.42 5.95
N VAL A 15 16.99 -32.27 6.70
CA VAL A 15 17.21 -31.13 7.60
C VAL A 15 17.29 -29.81 6.81
N PHE A 16 17.96 -29.79 5.65
CA PHE A 16 18.03 -28.61 4.81
C PHE A 16 16.65 -28.20 4.24
N LEU A 17 15.78 -29.16 3.91
CA LEU A 17 14.39 -28.88 3.51
C LEU A 17 13.56 -28.30 4.66
N LEU A 18 13.74 -28.80 5.88
CA LEU A 18 12.96 -28.38 7.06
C LEU A 18 13.38 -27.01 7.60
N VAL A 19 14.65 -26.61 7.43
CA VAL A 19 15.18 -25.32 7.93
C VAL A 19 14.77 -24.13 7.03
N ASN A 20 14.19 -24.37 5.86
CA ASN A 20 13.77 -23.32 4.90
C ASN A 20 12.26 -22.99 4.93
N LEU A 21 11.50 -23.46 5.91
CA LEU A 21 10.12 -23.02 6.12
C LEU A 21 10.12 -21.59 6.70
N ARG A 22 10.40 -20.59 5.86
CA ARG A 22 10.08 -19.19 6.21
C ARG A 22 8.56 -19.09 6.32
N PRO A 23 8.02 -18.36 7.31
CA PRO A 23 6.60 -18.02 7.29
C PRO A 23 6.31 -17.40 5.91
N ALA A 24 5.34 -17.99 5.20
CA ALA A 24 4.84 -17.34 4.00
C ALA A 24 4.19 -16.04 4.47
N GLU A 25 4.71 -14.91 4.00
CA GLU A 25 3.96 -13.65 3.96
C GLU A 25 2.60 -14.00 3.36
N ALA A 26 1.55 -13.78 4.13
CA ALA A 26 0.20 -14.25 3.85
C ALA A 26 -0.77 -13.08 3.74
N HIS A 27 -0.26 -11.85 3.59
CA HIS A 27 -1.04 -10.67 3.38
C HIS A 27 -1.94 -10.86 2.15
N GLN A 28 -3.13 -10.28 2.21
CA GLN A 28 -4.17 -10.48 1.23
C GLN A 28 -4.04 -9.44 0.12
N PRO A 29 -3.61 -9.81 -1.11
CA PRO A 29 -3.46 -8.83 -2.16
C PRO A 29 -4.81 -8.54 -2.83
N TYR A 30 -5.02 -7.27 -3.19
CA TYR A 30 -6.11 -6.83 -4.04
C TYR A 30 -5.64 -5.72 -4.96
N PHE A 31 -6.24 -5.64 -6.15
CA PHE A 31 -5.96 -4.58 -7.10
C PHE A 31 -7.11 -3.59 -7.17
N GLU A 32 -6.76 -2.35 -7.44
CA GLU A 32 -7.69 -1.37 -7.96
C GLU A 32 -8.10 -1.78 -9.38
N ASP A 33 -9.31 -2.30 -9.50
CA ASP A 33 -9.92 -2.63 -10.80
C ASP A 33 -10.67 -1.43 -11.41
N GLU A 34 -11.18 -0.54 -10.55
CA GLU A 34 -11.82 0.74 -10.87
C GLU A 34 -11.33 1.79 -9.88
N ASP A 35 -11.24 3.04 -10.32
CA ASP A 35 -10.80 4.20 -9.54
C ASP A 35 -11.52 4.30 -8.17
N TRP A 36 -10.73 4.31 -7.10
CA TRP A 36 -11.20 4.37 -5.71
C TRP A 36 -11.58 5.78 -5.26
N THR A 37 -12.55 6.39 -5.93
CA THR A 37 -13.14 7.68 -5.53
C THR A 37 -13.83 7.62 -4.16
N PRO A 38 -14.22 8.77 -3.55
CA PRO A 38 -14.95 8.76 -2.28
C PRO A 38 -16.23 7.92 -2.29
N ALA A 39 -16.94 7.91 -3.42
CA ALA A 39 -18.17 7.15 -3.58
C ALA A 39 -17.93 5.63 -3.71
N ASN A 40 -16.75 5.23 -4.22
CA ASN A 40 -16.38 3.84 -4.50
C ASN A 40 -15.17 3.36 -3.69
N ALA A 41 -14.90 3.99 -2.54
CA ALA A 41 -13.72 3.70 -1.74
C ALA A 41 -13.60 2.21 -1.40
N TYR A 42 -12.40 1.64 -1.60
CA TYR A 42 -12.13 0.24 -1.29
C TYR A 42 -12.35 -0.03 0.20
N ARG A 43 -13.12 -1.06 0.55
CA ARG A 43 -13.41 -1.39 1.93
C ARG A 43 -12.53 -2.53 2.44
N VAL A 44 -11.57 -2.21 3.30
CA VAL A 44 -10.83 -3.22 4.07
C VAL A 44 -11.76 -3.79 5.14
N LYS A 45 -11.96 -5.11 5.11
CA LYS A 45 -12.94 -5.81 5.96
C LYS A 45 -12.50 -5.91 7.42
N ASP A 46 -11.23 -6.24 7.63
CA ASP A 46 -10.60 -6.32 8.94
C ASP A 46 -9.29 -5.53 8.87
N PRO A 47 -9.21 -4.33 9.48
CA PRO A 47 -8.01 -3.49 9.39
C PRO A 47 -6.82 -4.03 10.19
N THR A 48 -6.99 -5.14 10.93
CA THR A 48 -5.86 -5.84 11.57
C THR A 48 -5.18 -6.82 10.62
N VAL A 49 -5.91 -7.35 9.62
CA VAL A 49 -5.37 -8.29 8.63
C VAL A 49 -4.55 -7.52 7.61
N SER A 50 -3.31 -7.95 7.42
CA SER A 50 -2.40 -7.39 6.43
C SER A 50 -3.02 -7.50 5.04
N THR A 51 -3.50 -6.38 4.52
CA THR A 51 -4.18 -6.26 3.23
C THR A 51 -3.34 -5.37 2.33
N ALA A 52 -2.78 -5.94 1.27
CA ALA A 52 -1.94 -5.24 0.30
C ALA A 52 -2.78 -4.77 -0.90
N LEU A 53 -2.94 -3.47 -1.03
CA LEU A 53 -3.78 -2.80 -2.02
C LEU A 53 -2.91 -2.19 -3.11
N TYR A 54 -2.92 -2.79 -4.29
CA TYR A 54 -2.18 -2.37 -5.46
C TYR A 54 -3.03 -1.39 -6.28
N ALA A 55 -2.63 -0.12 -6.30
CA ALA A 55 -3.42 0.97 -6.87
C ALA A 55 -2.57 1.94 -7.70
N THR A 56 -3.24 2.80 -8.48
CA THR A 56 -2.61 3.71 -9.44
C THR A 56 -3.18 5.11 -9.31
N LEU A 57 -2.33 6.09 -8.98
CA LEU A 57 -2.66 7.49 -9.25
C LEU A 57 -2.40 7.75 -10.73
N ASP A 58 -3.44 7.91 -11.54
CA ASP A 58 -3.34 8.01 -13.01
C ASP A 58 -3.49 9.44 -13.54
N ARG A 59 -3.92 10.39 -12.69
CA ARG A 59 -4.09 11.81 -13.02
C ARG A 59 -3.39 12.71 -12.00
N ARG A 60 -3.10 13.95 -12.42
CA ARG A 60 -2.37 14.93 -11.56
C ARG A 60 -3.13 15.30 -10.28
N ASN A 61 -4.46 15.25 -10.32
CA ASN A 61 -5.35 15.61 -9.22
C ASN A 61 -6.04 14.40 -8.60
N ASP A 62 -5.54 13.20 -8.88
CA ASP A 62 -6.12 11.95 -8.44
C ASP A 62 -6.00 11.77 -6.93
N VAL A 63 -7.02 11.16 -6.34
CA VAL A 63 -7.06 10.80 -4.92
C VAL A 63 -7.81 9.50 -4.76
N ASP A 64 -7.12 8.50 -4.24
CA ASP A 64 -7.71 7.19 -3.97
C ASP A 64 -8.12 7.12 -2.50
N TYR A 65 -9.21 6.42 -2.24
CA TYR A 65 -9.80 6.29 -0.91
C TYR A 65 -9.97 4.82 -0.53
N VAL A 66 -9.43 4.49 0.63
CA VAL A 66 -9.63 3.20 1.29
C VAL A 66 -10.35 3.45 2.61
N ARG A 67 -11.29 2.59 3.01
CA ARG A 67 -12.03 2.73 4.26
C ARG A 67 -12.07 1.45 5.06
N PHE A 68 -12.14 1.59 6.38
CA PHE A 68 -12.33 0.49 7.31
C PHE A 68 -13.09 0.97 8.55
N THR A 69 -13.70 0.04 9.27
CA THR A 69 -14.28 0.32 10.58
C THR A 69 -13.26 -0.04 11.65
N GLY A 70 -13.04 0.87 12.60
CA GLY A 70 -12.11 0.69 13.71
C GLY A 70 -12.75 0.98 15.05
N GLN A 71 -12.07 0.53 16.12
CA GLN A 71 -12.47 0.74 17.50
C GLN A 71 -11.46 1.64 18.23
N ALA A 72 -11.92 2.40 19.21
CA ALA A 72 -11.08 3.22 20.07
C ALA A 72 -10.03 2.35 20.77
N GLY A 73 -8.77 2.80 20.77
CA GLY A 73 -7.63 2.07 21.32
C GLY A 73 -7.09 0.97 20.40
N GLN A 74 -7.77 0.63 19.30
CA GLN A 74 -7.25 -0.32 18.32
C GLN A 74 -6.01 0.27 17.63
N SER A 75 -4.99 -0.55 17.44
CA SER A 75 -3.74 -0.16 16.82
C SER A 75 -3.66 -0.72 15.39
N ILE A 76 -3.68 0.16 14.39
CA ILE A 76 -3.69 -0.21 12.97
C ILE A 76 -2.39 0.25 12.30
N LEU A 77 -1.68 -0.66 11.65
CA LEU A 77 -0.55 -0.32 10.79
C LEU A 77 -1.06 0.13 9.43
N ILE A 78 -0.52 1.23 8.92
CA ILE A 78 -0.74 1.66 7.53
C ILE A 78 0.63 1.97 6.93
N GLY A 79 0.94 1.29 5.83
CA GLY A 79 2.19 1.43 5.10
C GLY A 79 1.95 1.77 3.64
N LEU A 80 2.88 2.46 3.01
CA LEU A 80 2.88 2.71 1.57
C LEU A 80 4.27 2.44 1.02
N THR A 81 4.29 1.63 -0.04
CA THR A 81 5.51 1.28 -0.80
C THR A 81 5.28 1.56 -2.27
N ILE A 82 6.37 1.80 -3.01
CA ILE A 82 6.33 2.02 -4.45
C ILE A 82 6.98 0.82 -5.14
N PRO A 83 6.27 0.12 -6.04
CA PRO A 83 6.88 -0.93 -6.85
C PRO A 83 8.02 -0.35 -7.70
N GLN A 84 9.15 -1.07 -7.75
CA GLN A 84 10.31 -0.71 -8.57
C GLN A 84 10.00 -0.94 -10.06
N ILE A 85 9.24 0.01 -10.62
CA ILE A 85 8.95 0.17 -12.04
C ILE A 85 9.72 1.41 -12.50
N GLU A 86 10.29 1.33 -13.69
CA GLU A 86 11.06 2.40 -14.32
C GLU A 86 10.28 3.73 -14.31
N GLY A 87 10.93 4.81 -13.84
CA GLY A 87 10.38 6.16 -13.85
C GLY A 87 9.60 6.55 -12.58
N GLN A 88 9.49 5.65 -11.59
CA GLN A 88 8.79 5.91 -10.32
C GLN A 88 9.73 6.07 -9.11
N GLU A 89 11.05 6.13 -9.33
CA GLU A 89 12.08 6.18 -8.28
C GLU A 89 11.84 7.35 -7.32
N ASN A 90 11.35 8.47 -7.87
CA ASN A 90 11.03 9.71 -7.15
C ASN A 90 9.54 9.91 -6.88
N PHE A 91 8.70 8.91 -7.18
CA PHE A 91 7.27 8.98 -6.90
C PHE A 91 7.04 8.86 -5.39
N THR A 92 6.52 9.93 -4.79
CA THR A 92 6.37 10.08 -3.33
C THR A 92 4.94 10.50 -2.97
N PRO A 93 3.94 9.62 -3.18
CA PRO A 93 2.58 9.92 -2.78
C PRO A 93 2.50 10.08 -1.26
N THR A 94 1.58 10.94 -0.85
CA THR A 94 1.21 11.23 0.53
C THR A 94 -0.05 10.46 0.86
N PHE A 95 -0.20 10.01 2.10
CA PHE A 95 -1.49 9.53 2.58
C PHE A 95 -1.96 10.28 3.82
N ALA A 96 -3.25 10.26 4.10
CA ALA A 96 -3.80 10.69 5.37
C ALA A 96 -4.78 9.66 5.93
N LEU A 97 -4.65 9.37 7.23
CA LEU A 97 -5.72 8.73 7.99
C LEU A 97 -6.69 9.82 8.43
N ILE A 98 -7.97 9.64 8.13
CA ILE A 98 -9.07 10.58 8.37
C ILE A 98 -10.13 9.85 9.20
N GLY A 99 -10.66 10.51 10.23
CA GLY A 99 -11.65 9.92 11.12
C GLY A 99 -11.94 10.75 12.36
N SER A 100 -13.00 10.37 13.07
CA SER A 100 -13.43 11.03 14.31
C SER A 100 -12.36 10.97 15.39
N GLY A 101 -12.20 12.05 16.15
CA GLY A 101 -11.26 12.14 17.27
C GLY A 101 -9.78 12.32 16.87
N LEU A 102 -9.43 12.25 15.59
CA LEU A 102 -8.11 12.66 15.12
C LEU A 102 -7.95 14.19 15.22
N PRO A 103 -6.71 14.72 15.20
CA PRO A 103 -6.48 16.17 15.25
C PRO A 103 -7.12 16.90 14.07
N THR A 104 -7.63 18.11 14.30
CA THR A 104 -8.08 19.00 13.23
C THR A 104 -6.89 19.38 12.35
N THR A 105 -6.89 18.89 11.12
CA THR A 105 -5.81 19.10 10.16
C THR A 105 -6.39 19.62 8.85
N ARG A 106 -5.77 20.66 8.29
CA ARG A 106 -6.16 21.17 6.98
C ARG A 106 -5.70 20.21 5.88
N LEU A 107 -6.65 19.52 5.26
CA LEU A 107 -6.41 18.70 4.08
C LEU A 107 -6.32 19.57 2.81
N PRO A 108 -5.62 19.11 1.74
CA PRO A 108 -5.68 19.76 0.44
C PRO A 108 -7.12 19.79 -0.09
N ALA A 109 -7.48 20.82 -0.87
CA ALA A 109 -8.86 21.02 -1.34
C ALA A 109 -9.43 19.88 -2.20
N ARG A 110 -8.57 19.03 -2.78
CA ARG A 110 -8.96 17.85 -3.57
C ARG A 110 -9.27 16.62 -2.72
N VAL A 111 -8.86 16.62 -1.45
CA VAL A 111 -9.09 15.50 -0.53
C VAL A 111 -10.41 15.74 0.18
N GLU A 112 -11.38 14.89 -0.08
CA GLU A 112 -12.68 14.88 0.58
C GLU A 112 -12.56 14.17 1.93
N ALA A 113 -13.30 14.69 2.91
CA ALA A 113 -13.35 14.11 4.25
C ALA A 113 -14.78 14.24 4.79
N PRO A 114 -15.23 13.28 5.63
CA PRO A 114 -16.49 13.42 6.34
C PRO A 114 -16.52 14.70 7.18
N PRO A 115 -17.71 15.32 7.36
CA PRO A 115 -17.86 16.47 8.26
C PRO A 115 -17.29 16.16 9.65
N ASP A 116 -16.65 17.16 10.26
CA ASP A 116 -16.07 17.10 11.61
C ASP A 116 -14.98 16.03 11.82
N ALA A 117 -14.52 15.36 10.76
CA ALA A 117 -13.39 14.43 10.84
C ALA A 117 -12.07 15.17 11.04
N GLY A 118 -11.22 14.63 11.92
CA GLY A 118 -9.82 15.00 11.98
C GLY A 118 -8.98 14.20 11.00
N ALA A 119 -7.70 14.54 10.87
CA ALA A 119 -6.78 13.80 10.03
C ALA A 119 -5.34 13.81 10.54
N ARG A 120 -4.59 12.77 10.17
CA ARG A 120 -3.14 12.64 10.33
C ARG A 120 -2.52 12.43 8.94
N ILE A 121 -1.75 13.39 8.45
CA ILE A 121 -1.10 13.34 7.14
C ILE A 121 0.31 12.78 7.28
N LEU A 122 0.65 11.79 6.46
CA LEU A 122 1.96 11.16 6.37
C LEU A 122 2.55 11.34 4.98
N ARG A 123 3.76 11.89 4.96
CA ARG A 123 4.55 12.10 3.76
C ARG A 123 5.75 11.17 3.78
N ALA A 124 6.24 10.82 2.61
CA ALA A 124 7.49 10.09 2.47
C ALA A 124 8.62 10.85 3.18
N ALA A 125 9.50 10.11 3.85
CA ALA A 125 10.70 10.71 4.42
C ALA A 125 11.56 11.32 3.30
N PRO A 126 12.20 12.48 3.53
CA PRO A 126 13.11 13.05 2.55
C PRO A 126 14.35 12.17 2.38
N GLY A 127 14.88 12.10 1.15
CA GLY A 127 16.11 11.36 0.83
C GLY A 127 15.85 10.08 0.05
N GLU A 128 16.88 9.24 -0.03
CA GLU A 128 16.84 7.98 -0.77
C GLU A 128 16.01 6.93 0.00
N PRO A 129 15.06 6.25 -0.66
CA PRO A 129 14.27 5.20 -0.02
C PRO A 129 15.08 3.92 0.23
N THR A 130 14.76 3.24 1.34
CA THR A 130 15.14 1.84 1.51
C THR A 130 14.41 0.99 0.48
N SER A 131 15.07 -0.05 -0.03
CA SER A 131 14.47 -1.01 -0.94
C SER A 131 14.37 -2.39 -0.28
N PHE A 132 13.30 -3.11 -0.59
CA PHE A 132 13.17 -4.53 -0.22
C PHE A 132 12.67 -5.35 -1.41
N PHE A 133 12.91 -6.66 -1.32
CA PHE A 133 12.44 -7.65 -2.28
C PHE A 133 11.41 -8.55 -1.62
N GLU A 134 10.23 -8.65 -2.23
CA GLU A 134 9.13 -9.49 -1.77
C GLU A 134 9.23 -10.87 -2.45
N PRO A 135 9.55 -11.95 -1.70
CA PRO A 135 9.86 -13.25 -2.30
C PRO A 135 8.70 -13.96 -3.00
N PHE A 136 7.44 -13.74 -2.57
CA PHE A 136 6.28 -14.45 -3.09
C PHE A 136 5.92 -14.00 -4.51
N SER A 137 5.75 -12.69 -4.70
CA SER A 137 5.51 -12.02 -5.97
C SER A 137 6.78 -11.91 -6.82
N ARG A 138 7.96 -12.06 -6.20
CA ARG A 138 9.29 -11.88 -6.80
C ARG A 138 9.48 -10.47 -7.37
N THR A 139 9.02 -9.48 -6.62
CA THR A 139 9.07 -8.07 -7.00
C THR A 139 9.83 -7.24 -5.98
N ALA A 140 10.30 -6.06 -6.37
CA ALA A 140 11.04 -5.16 -5.50
C ALA A 140 10.29 -3.85 -5.30
N TYR A 141 10.45 -3.23 -4.13
CA TYR A 141 9.74 -2.02 -3.74
C TYR A 141 10.70 -1.03 -3.10
N TRP A 142 10.37 0.25 -3.22
CA TRP A 142 10.87 1.31 -2.36
C TRP A 142 9.91 1.54 -1.19
N GLU A 143 10.42 1.55 0.02
CA GLU A 143 9.67 1.96 1.20
C GLU A 143 9.47 3.48 1.16
N ARG A 144 8.26 3.96 1.51
CA ARG A 144 7.99 5.42 1.57
C ARG A 144 7.61 5.90 2.95
N GLN A 145 6.55 5.33 3.49
CA GLN A 145 6.06 5.68 4.83
C GLN A 145 5.33 4.50 5.44
N GLU A 146 5.46 4.35 6.75
CA GLU A 146 4.71 3.40 7.56
C GLU A 146 4.49 4.00 8.94
N GLU A 147 3.27 3.91 9.45
CA GLU A 147 2.98 4.26 10.84
C GLU A 147 1.92 3.35 11.42
N ARG A 148 2.03 3.14 12.74
CA ARG A 148 1.03 2.48 13.55
C ARG A 148 0.18 3.53 14.27
N PHE A 149 -1.10 3.58 13.93
CA PHE A 149 -2.06 4.52 14.49
C PHE A 149 -2.85 3.86 15.60
N VAL A 150 -2.92 4.52 16.76
CA VAL A 150 -3.92 4.19 17.79
C VAL A 150 -5.17 5.00 17.49
N LEU A 151 -6.26 4.32 17.16
CA LEU A 151 -7.52 4.94 16.78
C LEU A 151 -8.18 5.60 18.01
N PRO A 152 -8.53 6.90 17.96
CA PRO A 152 -9.04 7.62 19.13
C PRO A 152 -10.52 7.37 19.41
N ALA A 153 -11.29 6.91 18.43
CA ALA A 153 -12.74 6.71 18.53
C ALA A 153 -13.21 5.48 17.76
N ASP A 154 -14.38 4.96 18.12
CA ASP A 154 -15.09 3.99 17.29
C ASP A 154 -15.63 4.68 16.03
N GLY A 155 -15.60 3.98 14.89
CA GLY A 155 -16.24 4.47 13.67
C GLY A 155 -15.54 4.09 12.38
N GLU A 156 -15.98 4.72 11.30
CA GLU A 156 -15.36 4.58 9.99
C GLU A 156 -14.16 5.51 9.87
N TYR A 157 -13.04 4.95 9.39
CA TYR A 157 -11.82 5.65 9.07
C TYR A 157 -11.57 5.55 7.58
N TRP A 158 -10.97 6.60 7.03
CA TRP A 158 -10.64 6.75 5.63
C TRP A 158 -9.13 6.94 5.49
N VAL A 159 -8.52 6.30 4.51
CA VAL A 159 -7.16 6.54 4.07
C VAL A 159 -7.25 7.16 2.69
N ALA A 160 -6.88 8.43 2.58
CA ALA A 160 -6.78 9.11 1.29
C ALA A 160 -5.33 9.09 0.82
N VAL A 161 -5.06 8.70 -0.42
CA VAL A 161 -3.72 8.67 -1.03
C VAL A 161 -3.70 9.62 -2.22
N TRP A 162 -2.70 10.51 -2.29
CA TRP A 162 -2.57 11.47 -3.38
C TRP A 162 -1.12 11.87 -3.62
N SER A 163 -0.80 12.49 -4.75
CA SER A 163 0.51 13.13 -4.95
C SER A 163 0.44 14.64 -4.66
N ASP A 164 1.25 15.14 -3.72
CA ASP A 164 1.37 16.58 -3.45
C ASP A 164 1.93 17.34 -4.67
N ALA A 165 2.81 16.70 -5.44
CA ALA A 165 3.43 17.24 -6.64
C ALA A 165 2.64 16.94 -7.94
N GLY A 166 1.48 16.28 -7.84
CA GLY A 166 0.69 15.86 -9.00
C GLY A 166 1.42 14.86 -9.90
N GLN A 167 2.29 14.03 -9.30
CA GLN A 167 2.89 12.88 -9.95
C GLN A 167 1.86 11.77 -10.11
N VAL A 168 2.02 10.97 -11.16
CA VAL A 168 1.29 9.72 -11.38
C VAL A 168 2.22 8.55 -11.09
N GLY A 169 1.64 7.41 -10.76
CA GLY A 169 2.42 6.22 -10.48
C GLY A 169 1.60 5.15 -9.76
N ARG A 170 2.17 3.96 -9.72
CA ARG A 170 1.64 2.81 -8.99
C ARG A 170 2.20 2.78 -7.59
N TYR A 171 1.39 2.33 -6.65
CA TYR A 171 1.78 2.15 -5.26
C TYR A 171 1.11 0.90 -4.68
N THR A 172 1.64 0.45 -3.56
CA THR A 172 0.99 -0.56 -2.71
C THR A 172 0.73 0.07 -1.35
N LEU A 173 -0.54 0.15 -0.97
CA LEU A 173 -0.96 0.54 0.37
C LEU A 173 -1.21 -0.73 1.19
N VAL A 174 -0.63 -0.81 2.38
CA VAL A 174 -0.88 -1.88 3.33
C VAL A 174 -1.73 -1.33 4.46
N VAL A 175 -2.80 -2.05 4.82
CA VAL A 175 -3.58 -1.82 6.04
C VAL A 175 -3.54 -3.09 6.87
N GLY A 176 -3.16 -2.98 8.14
CA GLY A 176 -2.98 -4.11 9.05
C GLY A 176 -1.63 -4.81 8.89
N ASP A 177 -1.34 -5.74 9.80
CA ASP A 177 -0.06 -6.46 9.90
C ASP A 177 -0.22 -7.92 10.35
N ARG A 178 -1.47 -8.38 10.55
CA ARG A 178 -1.76 -9.77 10.86
C ARG A 178 -1.85 -10.59 9.58
N GLU A 179 -0.86 -11.45 9.38
CA GLU A 179 -0.72 -12.30 8.20
C GLU A 179 -1.75 -13.44 8.18
N ILE A 180 -2.70 -13.42 7.25
CA ILE A 180 -3.72 -14.49 7.06
C ILE A 180 -3.92 -14.76 5.56
N PRO A 181 -3.66 -16.00 5.09
CA PRO A 181 -3.78 -16.35 3.69
C PRO A 181 -5.16 -15.99 3.11
N GLY A 182 -5.18 -15.46 1.89
CA GLY A 182 -6.40 -15.04 1.21
C GLY A 182 -6.09 -14.08 0.08
N GLY A 183 -7.02 -13.17 -0.21
CA GLY A 183 -6.87 -12.15 -1.24
C GLY A 183 -7.55 -12.48 -2.57
N ASP A 184 -7.21 -11.70 -3.58
CA ASP A 184 -7.67 -11.84 -4.94
C ASP A 184 -7.04 -13.09 -5.60
N ILE A 185 -7.88 -14.05 -5.97
CA ILE A 185 -7.47 -15.27 -6.71
C ILE A 185 -6.84 -14.94 -8.07
N GLY A 186 -7.12 -13.76 -8.62
CA GLY A 186 -6.57 -13.24 -9.86
C GLY A 186 -5.16 -12.66 -9.72
N PHE A 187 -4.62 -12.56 -8.50
CA PHE A 187 -3.35 -11.89 -8.22
C PHE A 187 -2.20 -12.30 -9.16
N PRO A 188 -1.91 -13.59 -9.38
CA PRO A 188 -0.79 -14.00 -10.25
C PRO A 188 -0.94 -13.53 -11.71
N PHE A 189 -2.16 -13.33 -12.18
CA PHE A 189 -2.46 -12.91 -13.55
C PHE A 189 -2.47 -11.39 -13.70
N LYS A 190 -2.88 -10.66 -12.66
CA LYS A 190 -2.94 -9.19 -12.63
C LYS A 190 -1.58 -8.54 -12.39
N LEU A 191 -0.72 -9.17 -11.59
CA LEU A 191 0.56 -8.59 -11.17
C LEU A 191 1.45 -8.16 -12.34
N ARG A 192 1.54 -8.96 -13.42
CA ARG A 192 2.35 -8.60 -14.60
C ARG A 192 1.84 -7.35 -15.30
N ALA A 193 0.52 -7.19 -15.43
CA ALA A 193 -0.07 -5.99 -16.01
C ALA A 193 0.20 -4.77 -15.10
N PHE A 194 0.08 -4.96 -13.79
CA PHE A 194 0.41 -3.96 -12.77
C PHE A 194 1.91 -3.61 -12.68
N TRP A 195 2.80 -4.42 -13.26
CA TRP A 195 4.24 -4.13 -13.28
C TRP A 195 4.71 -3.43 -14.56
N THR A 196 3.97 -2.40 -14.98
CA THR A 196 4.24 -1.60 -16.18
C THR A 196 4.24 -0.09 -15.84
N PRO A 197 4.97 0.76 -16.55
CA PRO A 197 4.94 2.20 -16.26
C PRO A 197 3.55 2.81 -16.45
N VAL A 198 3.21 3.82 -15.64
CA VAL A 198 2.02 4.65 -15.87
C VAL A 198 2.37 5.73 -16.91
N PRO A 199 1.56 5.91 -17.96
CA PRO A 199 1.79 6.98 -18.93
C PRO A 199 1.83 8.36 -18.26
N ALA A 200 2.74 9.23 -18.70
CA ALA A 200 2.81 10.59 -18.20
C ALA A 200 1.48 11.34 -18.49
N PRO A 201 0.94 12.08 -17.51
CA PRO A 201 -0.28 12.85 -17.73
C PRO A 201 0.01 14.00 -18.71
N PRO A 202 -0.99 14.39 -19.53
CA PRO A 202 -0.84 15.50 -20.46
C PRO A 202 -0.37 16.78 -19.75
N GLU A 203 0.37 17.63 -20.47
CA GLU A 203 0.83 18.90 -19.94
C GLU A 203 -0.38 19.80 -19.58
N PRO A 204 -0.30 20.57 -18.49
CA PRO A 204 -1.33 21.55 -18.18
C PRO A 204 -1.44 22.54 -19.33
N THR A 205 -2.66 22.78 -19.82
CA THR A 205 -2.88 23.78 -20.86
C THR A 205 -2.43 25.15 -20.33
N PRO A 206 -1.57 25.90 -21.06
CA PRO A 206 -1.19 27.24 -20.63
C PRO A 206 -2.45 28.06 -20.43
N ARG A 207 -2.65 28.62 -19.23
CA ARG A 207 -3.72 29.62 -19.04
C ARG A 207 -3.45 30.72 -20.04
N ALA A 208 -4.36 30.93 -20.99
CA ALA A 208 -4.31 32.09 -21.85
C ALA A 208 -4.29 33.31 -20.93
N CYS A 209 -3.17 34.03 -20.87
CA CYS A 209 -3.13 35.33 -20.23
C CYS A 209 -4.16 36.19 -20.94
N GLY A 210 -5.30 36.42 -20.29
CA GLY A 210 -6.32 37.34 -20.76
C GLY A 210 -5.71 38.72 -20.94
N ARG A 211 -5.91 39.28 -22.14
CA ARG A 211 -5.71 40.71 -22.38
C ARG A 211 -6.81 41.53 -21.71
#